data_AF-A0ABD6BAK7-F1
#
_entry.id   AF-A0ABD6BAK7-F1
#
_cell.length_a   1.000
_cell.length_b   1.000
_cell.length_c   1.000
_cell.angle_alpha   90.00
_cell.angle_beta   90.00
_cell.angle_gamma   90.00
#
_symmetry.space_group_name_H-M   'P 1'
#
loop_
_entity.id
_entity.type
_entity.pdbx_description
1 polymer ?
#
loop_
_entity_poly.entity_id
_entity_poly.type
_entity_poly.pdbx_seq_one_letter_code
_entity_poly.pdbx_strand_id
1 'polypeptide(L)'
;MGPDERAAFVREQVAEWEERGVDAIAEENAEELPEEYLDAAPGQPRREAEAAVECSPVIAEIAREGYPEEAYVTELFPEIDAPTLVLRADAEPERRRTDLDAAEALPNGRLVHVPDASHAVFQSQYDAAMRELRAFLRGCQSQSTNTT
;
A
#
# COMPACT_ATOMS: atom_id res chain seq x y z
N MET A 1 -11.34 -8.66 -15.46
CA MET A 1 -12.38 -9.13 -14.51
C MET A 1 -13.50 -8.10 -14.50
N GLY A 2 -14.72 -8.51 -14.86
CA GLY A 2 -15.91 -7.66 -14.85
C GLY A 2 -16.37 -7.30 -13.42
N PRO A 3 -17.31 -6.35 -13.25
CA PRO A 3 -17.79 -5.90 -11.94
C PRO A 3 -18.28 -7.05 -11.03
N ASP A 4 -19.13 -7.93 -11.55
CA ASP A 4 -19.65 -9.05 -10.77
C ASP A 4 -18.62 -10.13 -10.47
N GLU A 5 -17.66 -10.34 -11.38
CA GLU A 5 -16.54 -11.24 -11.14
C GLU A 5 -15.64 -10.72 -10.01
N ARG A 6 -15.37 -9.40 -9.94
CA ARG A 6 -14.62 -8.79 -8.83
C ARG A 6 -15.36 -8.94 -7.51
N ALA A 7 -16.67 -8.70 -7.51
CA ALA A 7 -17.48 -8.87 -6.32
C ALA A 7 -17.52 -10.33 -5.86
N ALA A 8 -17.63 -11.29 -6.79
CA ALA A 8 -17.58 -12.71 -6.48
C ALA A 8 -16.23 -13.11 -5.86
N PHE A 9 -15.12 -12.67 -6.45
CA PHE A 9 -13.77 -12.90 -5.93
C PHE A 9 -13.61 -12.41 -4.49
N VAL A 10 -14.08 -11.19 -4.18
CA VAL A 10 -13.98 -10.64 -2.82
C VAL A 10 -14.89 -11.40 -1.84
N ARG A 11 -16.09 -11.84 -2.24
CA ARG A 11 -16.94 -12.66 -1.36
C ARG A 11 -16.33 -14.01 -1.05
N GLU A 12 -15.68 -14.63 -2.04
CA GLU A 12 -14.97 -15.89 -1.86
C GLU A 12 -13.80 -15.73 -0.87
N GLN A 13 -12.99 -14.69 -1.03
CA GLN A 13 -11.90 -14.36 -0.10
C GLN A 13 -12.40 -14.12 1.34
N VAL A 14 -13.49 -13.37 1.53
CA VAL A 14 -14.07 -13.13 2.86
C VAL A 14 -14.58 -14.43 3.49
N ALA A 15 -15.26 -15.29 2.72
CA ALA A 15 -15.72 -16.58 3.21
C ALA A 15 -14.56 -17.51 3.59
N GLU A 16 -13.47 -17.49 2.82
CA GLU A 16 -12.25 -18.24 3.12
C GLU A 16 -11.62 -17.76 4.43
N TRP A 17 -11.52 -16.45 4.66
CA TRP A 17 -10.99 -15.91 5.93
C TRP A 17 -11.84 -16.33 7.12
N GLU A 18 -13.17 -16.24 6.99
CA GLU A 18 -14.10 -16.68 8.04
C GLU A 18 -13.94 -18.17 8.37
N GLU A 19 -13.81 -19.02 7.35
CA GLU A 19 -13.62 -20.48 7.52
C GLU A 19 -12.29 -20.81 8.20
N ARG A 20 -11.20 -20.15 7.78
CA ARG A 20 -9.86 -20.38 8.33
C ARG A 20 -9.72 -19.91 9.78
N GLY A 21 -10.35 -18.78 10.11
CA GLY A 21 -10.31 -18.18 11.44
C GLY A 21 -8.99 -17.48 11.78
N VAL A 22 -9.01 -16.73 12.89
CA VAL A 22 -7.94 -15.80 13.28
C VAL A 22 -6.59 -16.48 13.49
N ASP A 23 -6.55 -17.61 14.21
CA ASP A 23 -5.28 -18.23 14.62
C ASP A 23 -4.48 -18.74 13.41
N ALA A 24 -5.16 -19.40 12.45
CA ALA A 24 -4.50 -19.94 11.26
C ALA A 24 -4.00 -18.84 10.32
N ILE A 25 -4.74 -17.73 10.18
CA ILE A 25 -4.32 -16.58 9.37
C ILE A 25 -3.16 -15.85 10.06
N ALA A 26 -3.22 -15.69 11.38
CA ALA A 26 -2.17 -15.00 12.13
C ALA A 26 -0.82 -15.74 12.08
N GLU A 27 -0.84 -17.07 12.12
CA GLU A 27 0.35 -17.91 11.97
C GLU A 27 0.97 -17.77 10.57
N GLU A 28 0.18 -17.91 9.51
CA GLU A 28 0.65 -17.72 8.12
C GLU A 28 1.22 -16.31 7.91
N ASN A 29 0.49 -15.27 8.31
CA ASN A 29 0.95 -13.89 8.20
C ASN A 29 2.30 -13.67 8.94
N ALA A 30 2.52 -14.34 10.08
CA ALA A 30 3.78 -14.24 10.81
C ALA A 30 4.94 -14.97 10.12
N GLU A 31 4.67 -16.00 9.32
CA GLU A 31 5.69 -16.72 8.55
C GLU A 31 6.11 -15.97 7.27
N GLU A 32 5.18 -15.23 6.66
CA GLU A 32 5.44 -14.51 5.40
C GLU A 32 6.12 -13.14 5.59
N LEU A 33 5.96 -12.53 6.76
CA LEU A 33 6.45 -11.17 7.01
C LEU A 33 7.93 -11.15 7.44
N PRO A 34 8.72 -10.17 6.97
CA PRO A 34 10.10 -9.97 7.41
C PRO A 34 10.21 -9.76 8.93
N GLU A 35 11.27 -10.33 9.53
CA GLU A 35 11.53 -10.22 10.97
C GLU A 35 11.61 -8.76 11.43
N GLU A 36 12.23 -7.88 10.62
CA GLU A 36 12.37 -6.46 10.95
C GLU A 36 11.01 -5.74 11.03
N TYR A 37 10.04 -6.18 10.23
CA TYR A 37 8.68 -5.66 10.31
C TYR A 37 7.98 -6.14 11.57
N LEU A 38 8.09 -7.44 11.88
CA LEU A 38 7.48 -8.05 13.06
C LEU A 38 8.01 -7.43 14.37
N ASP A 39 9.30 -7.13 14.42
CA ASP A 39 9.94 -6.43 15.54
C ASP A 39 9.41 -5.00 15.71
N ALA A 40 9.21 -4.29 14.59
CA ALA A 40 8.72 -2.92 14.60
C ALA A 40 7.21 -2.82 14.91
N ALA A 41 6.45 -3.84 14.56
CA ALA A 41 4.99 -3.88 14.70
C ALA A 41 4.52 -5.20 15.36
N PRO A 42 4.90 -5.45 16.63
CA PRO A 42 4.54 -6.69 17.29
C PRO A 42 3.02 -6.86 17.37
N GLY A 43 2.57 -8.09 17.10
CA GLY A 43 1.16 -8.47 17.06
C GLY A 43 0.39 -8.00 15.82
N GLN A 44 1.06 -7.38 14.85
CA GLN A 44 0.42 -6.99 13.60
C GLN A 44 -0.21 -8.17 12.82
N PRO A 45 0.44 -9.34 12.68
CA PRO A 45 -0.17 -10.50 12.00
C PRO A 45 -1.54 -10.88 12.56
N ARG A 46 -1.66 -10.87 13.89
CA ARG A 46 -2.90 -11.19 14.59
C ARG A 46 -3.96 -10.12 14.41
N ARG A 47 -3.59 -8.83 14.45
CA ARG A 47 -4.53 -7.72 14.19
C ARG A 47 -5.10 -7.78 12.77
N GLU A 48 -4.28 -8.14 11.79
CA GLU A 48 -4.72 -8.31 10.40
C GLU A 48 -5.64 -9.51 10.23
N ALA A 49 -5.33 -10.63 10.89
CA ALA A 49 -6.20 -11.80 10.92
C ALA A 49 -7.57 -11.50 11.57
N GLU A 50 -7.59 -10.76 12.67
CA GLU A 50 -8.83 -10.30 13.30
C GLU A 50 -9.64 -9.42 12.35
N ALA A 51 -9.00 -8.44 11.71
CA ALA A 51 -9.66 -7.57 10.73
C ALA A 51 -10.20 -8.33 9.50
N ALA A 52 -9.48 -9.36 9.04
CA ALA A 52 -9.91 -10.20 7.93
C ALA A 52 -11.18 -11.00 8.28
N VAL A 53 -11.22 -11.61 9.47
CA VAL A 53 -12.36 -12.41 9.95
C VAL A 53 -13.56 -11.53 10.33
N GLU A 54 -13.34 -10.31 10.80
CA GLU A 54 -14.40 -9.33 11.07
C GLU A 54 -14.94 -8.65 9.80
N CYS A 55 -14.32 -8.88 8.64
CA CYS A 55 -14.67 -8.23 7.40
C CYS A 55 -16.06 -8.66 6.91
N SER A 56 -16.94 -7.69 6.67
CA SER A 56 -18.27 -7.98 6.13
C SER A 56 -18.21 -8.31 4.64
N PRO A 57 -18.94 -9.32 4.14
CA PRO A 57 -19.00 -9.63 2.70
C PRO A 57 -19.60 -8.48 1.85
N VAL A 58 -20.24 -7.48 2.48
CA VAL A 58 -20.71 -6.25 1.82
C VAL A 58 -19.54 -5.44 1.22
N ILE A 59 -18.30 -5.63 1.69
CA ILE A 59 -17.11 -4.99 1.11
C ILE A 59 -16.94 -5.28 -0.39
N ALA A 60 -17.49 -6.41 -0.87
CA ALA A 60 -17.50 -6.78 -2.28
C ALA A 60 -18.22 -5.76 -3.17
N GLU A 61 -19.11 -4.93 -2.64
CA GLU A 61 -19.76 -3.86 -3.38
C GLU A 61 -18.76 -2.77 -3.80
N ILE A 62 -17.74 -2.49 -2.99
CA ILE A 62 -16.66 -1.56 -3.37
C ILE A 62 -15.90 -2.12 -4.58
N ALA A 63 -15.54 -3.40 -4.54
CA ALA A 63 -14.86 -4.05 -5.66
C ALA A 63 -15.75 -4.13 -6.91
N ARG A 64 -17.07 -4.28 -6.75
CA ARG A 64 -18.03 -4.22 -7.86
C ARG A 64 -17.98 -2.86 -8.55
N GLU A 65 -18.16 -1.78 -7.80
CA GLU A 65 -18.14 -0.40 -8.32
C GLU A 65 -16.78 -0.06 -8.96
N GLY A 66 -15.70 -0.62 -8.40
CA GLY A 66 -14.35 -0.39 -8.88
C GLY A 66 -13.67 0.78 -8.16
N TYR A 67 -12.46 1.10 -8.61
CA TYR A 67 -11.62 2.13 -8.03
C TYR A 67 -11.48 3.30 -9.00
N PRO A 68 -11.17 4.51 -8.50
CA PRO A 68 -10.89 5.64 -9.37
C PRO A 68 -9.84 5.29 -10.42
N GLU A 69 -10.06 5.75 -11.65
CA GLU A 69 -9.08 5.56 -12.73
C GLU A 69 -7.79 6.29 -12.38
N GLU A 70 -6.66 5.70 -12.76
CA GLU A 70 -5.34 6.27 -12.47
C GLU A 70 -5.20 7.68 -13.06
N ALA A 71 -5.78 7.91 -14.25
CA ALA A 71 -5.82 9.23 -14.89
C ALA A 71 -6.47 10.28 -13.98
N TYR A 72 -7.61 9.96 -13.36
CA TYR A 72 -8.30 10.85 -12.43
C TYR A 72 -7.42 11.20 -11.22
N VAL A 73 -6.68 10.23 -10.69
CA VAL A 73 -5.76 10.46 -9.56
C VAL A 73 -4.61 11.38 -9.98
N THR A 74 -4.05 11.19 -11.17
CA THR A 74 -2.93 12.01 -11.67
C THR A 74 -3.33 13.45 -11.96
N GLU A 75 -4.59 13.70 -12.34
CA GLU A 75 -5.10 15.06 -12.55
C GLU A 75 -5.14 15.88 -11.25
N LEU A 76 -5.17 15.23 -10.09
CA LEU A 76 -5.17 15.88 -8.78
C LEU A 76 -3.77 16.20 -8.27
N PHE A 77 -2.71 15.61 -8.85
CA PHE A 77 -1.33 15.81 -8.37
C PHE A 77 -0.87 17.27 -8.39
N PRO A 78 -1.19 18.09 -9.42
CA PRO A 78 -0.82 19.50 -9.44
C PRO A 78 -1.44 20.33 -8.31
N GLU A 79 -2.52 19.86 -7.68
CA GLU A 79 -3.18 20.55 -6.56
C GLU A 79 -2.51 20.25 -5.21
N ILE A 80 -1.52 19.35 -5.17
CA ILE A 80 -0.82 18.98 -3.94
C ILE A 80 0.38 19.92 -3.72
N ASP A 81 0.18 20.94 -2.89
CA ASP A 81 1.22 21.90 -2.54
C ASP A 81 2.27 21.36 -1.55
N ALA A 82 1.93 20.34 -0.77
CA ALA A 82 2.79 19.79 0.26
C ALA A 82 3.93 18.93 -0.32
N PRO A 83 5.13 18.90 0.32
CA PRO A 83 6.15 17.91 0.00
C PRO A 83 5.56 16.49 0.04
N THR A 84 5.77 15.72 -1.02
CA THR A 84 5.09 14.43 -1.19
C THR A 84 6.07 13.30 -1.51
N LEU A 85 5.92 12.17 -0.83
CA LEU A 85 6.59 10.91 -1.17
C LEU A 85 5.53 9.86 -1.47
N VAL A 86 5.57 9.30 -2.67
CA VAL A 86 4.78 8.13 -3.05
C VAL A 86 5.69 6.91 -3.00
N LEU A 87 5.44 6.00 -2.06
CA LEU A 87 6.08 4.69 -2.03
C LEU A 87 5.19 3.69 -2.76
N ARG A 88 5.77 2.95 -3.70
CA ARG A 88 5.03 2.01 -4.54
C ARG A 88 5.69 0.63 -4.53
N ALA A 89 4.85 -0.40 -4.60
CA ALA A 89 5.25 -1.78 -4.81
C ALA A 89 6.15 -1.91 -6.04
N ASP A 90 6.93 -2.99 -6.12
CA ASP A 90 7.68 -3.25 -7.33
C ASP A 90 6.74 -3.48 -8.53
N ALA A 91 7.21 -3.17 -9.73
CA ALA A 91 6.50 -3.33 -10.96
C ALA A 91 7.46 -3.57 -12.13
N GLU A 92 6.94 -4.17 -13.19
CA GLU A 92 7.68 -4.36 -14.45
C GLU A 92 8.09 -3.01 -15.07
N PRO A 93 9.16 -2.98 -15.90
CA PRO A 93 9.74 -1.73 -16.41
C PRO A 93 8.75 -0.77 -17.08
N GLU A 94 7.80 -1.27 -17.88
CA GLU A 94 6.80 -0.45 -18.56
C GLU A 94 5.84 0.21 -17.58
N ARG A 95 5.47 -0.53 -16.52
CA ARG A 95 4.61 -0.03 -15.46
C ARG A 95 5.35 1.00 -14.61
N ARG A 96 6.60 0.72 -14.20
CA ARG A 96 7.47 1.67 -13.50
C ARG A 96 7.61 2.98 -14.26
N ARG A 97 7.82 2.92 -15.58
CA ARG A 97 7.92 4.12 -16.42
C ARG A 97 6.63 4.92 -16.38
N THR A 98 5.48 4.27 -16.58
CA THR A 98 4.16 4.94 -16.55
C THR A 98 3.91 5.62 -15.21
N ASP A 99 4.25 4.94 -14.10
CA ASP A 99 4.06 5.47 -12.75
C ASP A 99 5.00 6.65 -12.45
N LEU A 100 6.25 6.61 -12.94
CA LEU A 100 7.21 7.70 -12.81
C LEU A 100 6.81 8.91 -13.67
N ASP A 101 6.39 8.69 -14.91
CA ASP A 101 5.89 9.75 -15.82
C ASP A 101 4.69 10.46 -15.18
N ALA A 102 3.77 9.72 -14.56
CA ALA A 102 2.64 10.27 -13.81
C ALA A 102 3.07 11.11 -12.60
N ALA A 103 4.11 10.67 -11.87
CA ALA A 103 4.61 11.37 -10.70
C ALA A 103 5.28 12.72 -11.01
N GLU A 104 5.67 12.98 -12.26
CA GLU A 104 6.18 14.29 -12.69
C GLU A 104 5.15 15.42 -12.50
N ALA A 105 3.86 15.09 -12.41
CA ALA A 105 2.80 16.05 -12.12
C ALA A 105 2.79 16.53 -10.65
N LEU A 106 3.54 15.90 -9.74
CA LEU A 106 3.68 16.34 -8.35
C LEU A 106 4.66 17.52 -8.25
N PRO A 107 4.23 18.74 -7.88
CA PRO A 107 5.10 19.93 -7.91
C PRO A 107 6.31 19.82 -6.97
N ASN A 108 6.10 19.23 -5.79
CA ASN A 108 7.10 19.03 -4.75
C ASN A 108 7.16 17.56 -4.31
N GLY A 109 6.98 16.64 -5.26
CA GLY A 109 6.87 15.22 -4.95
C GLY A 109 7.83 14.33 -5.73
N ARG A 110 7.94 13.08 -5.26
CA ARG A 110 8.56 12.00 -6.01
C ARG A 110 7.87 10.68 -5.73
N LEU A 111 7.90 9.80 -6.73
CA LEU A 111 7.52 8.40 -6.59
C LEU A 111 8.78 7.53 -6.53
N VAL A 112 8.76 6.55 -5.63
CA VAL A 112 9.82 5.54 -5.50
C VAL A 112 9.18 4.16 -5.51
N HIS A 113 9.56 3.35 -6.48
CA HIS A 113 9.32 1.91 -6.43
C HIS A 113 10.32 1.27 -5.48
N VAL A 114 9.82 0.49 -4.52
CA VAL A 114 10.64 -0.30 -3.63
C VAL A 114 10.84 -1.67 -4.28
N PRO A 115 12.10 -2.07 -4.59
CA PRO A 115 12.38 -3.36 -5.19
C PRO A 115 11.81 -4.51 -4.36
N ASP A 116 11.28 -5.53 -5.02
CA ASP A 116 10.71 -6.73 -4.40
C ASP A 116 9.57 -6.48 -3.40
N ALA A 117 8.97 -5.28 -3.41
CA ALA A 117 7.85 -4.95 -2.54
C ALA A 117 6.50 -5.39 -3.11
N SER A 118 5.63 -5.90 -2.26
CA SER A 118 4.23 -6.17 -2.55
C SER A 118 3.36 -4.92 -2.31
N HIS A 119 2.02 -5.06 -2.43
CA HIS A 119 1.06 -3.98 -2.22
C HIS A 119 1.26 -3.26 -0.87
N ALA A 120 1.51 -4.03 0.20
CA ALA A 120 1.83 -3.50 1.51
C ALA A 120 3.34 -3.25 1.64
N VAL A 121 3.83 -2.17 1.03
CA VAL A 121 5.27 -1.88 0.86
C VAL A 121 6.08 -1.98 2.16
N PHE A 122 5.57 -1.43 3.27
CA PHE A 122 6.25 -1.50 4.57
C PHE A 122 6.24 -2.89 5.19
N GLN A 123 5.23 -3.71 4.90
CA GLN A 123 5.15 -5.09 5.37
C GLN A 123 6.17 -5.94 4.62
N SER A 124 6.20 -5.87 3.30
CA SER A 124 7.09 -6.72 2.49
C SER A 124 8.55 -6.29 2.50
N GLN A 125 8.83 -4.98 2.58
CA GLN A 125 10.16 -4.41 2.40
C GLN A 125 10.42 -3.29 3.42
N TYR A 126 10.28 -3.63 4.70
CA TYR A 126 10.29 -2.67 5.80
C TYR A 126 11.52 -1.75 5.81
N ASP A 127 12.73 -2.32 5.79
CA ASP A 127 13.97 -1.55 5.87
C ASP A 127 14.18 -0.61 4.67
N ALA A 128 13.86 -1.09 3.46
CA ALA A 128 13.96 -0.29 2.26
C ALA A 128 12.95 0.86 2.27
N ALA A 129 11.69 0.58 2.63
CA ALA A 129 10.64 1.58 2.74
C ALA A 129 10.96 2.64 3.83
N MET A 130 11.42 2.19 5.00
CA MET A 130 11.81 3.07 6.11
C MET A 130 13.02 3.94 5.77
N ARG A 131 13.97 3.43 4.98
CA ARG A 131 15.11 4.22 4.49
C ARG A 131 14.63 5.38 3.61
N GLU A 132 13.74 5.13 2.67
CA GLU A 132 13.18 6.16 1.78
C GLU A 132 12.34 7.20 2.56
N LEU A 133 11.48 6.74 3.47
CA LEU A 133 10.69 7.62 4.33
C LEU A 133 11.59 8.53 5.17
N ARG A 134 12.59 7.97 5.86
CA ARG A 134 13.52 8.74 6.70
C ARG A 134 14.34 9.73 5.87
N ALA A 135 14.77 9.35 4.66
CA ALA A 135 15.49 10.25 3.76
C ALA A 135 14.62 11.44 3.35
N PHE A 136 13.36 11.17 2.98
CA PHE A 136 12.39 12.20 2.63
C PHE A 136 12.10 13.16 3.79
N LEU A 137 11.83 12.63 5.00
CA LEU A 137 11.54 13.46 6.18
C LEU A 137 12.71 14.37 6.56
N ARG A 138 13.96 13.89 6.47
CA ARG A 138 15.15 14.74 6.68
C ARG A 138 15.21 15.87 5.67
N GLY A 139 14.92 15.59 4.39
CA GLY A 139 14.87 16.61 3.34
C GLY A 139 13.83 17.71 3.64
N CYS A 140 12.65 17.33 4.12
CA CYS A 140 11.59 18.28 4.48
C CYS A 140 11.97 19.17 5.67
N GLN A 141 12.64 18.60 6.68
CA GLN A 141 13.10 19.35 7.84
C GLN A 141 14.14 20.41 7.46
N SER A 142 15.06 20.09 6.55
CA SER A 142 16.06 21.05 6.04
C SER A 142 15.45 22.20 5.24
N GLN A 143 14.33 21.97 4.55
CA GLN A 143 13.62 23.02 3.81
C GLN A 143 12.89 23.98 4.76
N SER A 144 12.35 23.46 5.87
CA SER A 144 11.62 24.27 6.87
C SER A 144 12.54 25.24 7.64
N THR A 145 13.81 24.90 7.82
CA THR A 145 14.78 25.74 8.54
C THR A 145 15.37 26.90 7.72
N ASN A 146 15.14 26.93 6.40
CA ASN A 146 15.68 27.97 5.50
C ASN A 146 14.69 29.10 5.19
N THR A 147 13.49 29.10 5.79
CA THR A 147 12.42 30.09 5.51
C THR A 147 12.24 31.12 6.64
N THR A 148 13.28 31.37 7.45
CA THR A 148 13.28 32.43 8.50
C THR A 148 14.42 33.41 8.23
#